data_AF-A0A957C3C4-F1
#
_entry.id   AF-A0A957C3C4-F1
#
_cell.length_a   1.000
_cell.length_b   1.000
_cell.length_c   1.000
_cell.angle_alpha   90.00
_cell.angle_beta   90.00
_cell.angle_gamma   90.00
#
_symmetry.space_group_name_H-M   'P 1'
#
loop_
_entity.id
_entity.type
_entity.pdbx_description
1 polymer ?
#
loop_
_entity_poly.entity_id
_entity_poly.type
_entity_poly.pdbx_seq_one_letter_code
_entity_poly.pdbx_strand_id
1 'polypeptide(L)'
;MKMLAHSTPLPVKLLIAVVLLVALLGMLAQPTTSSYDPALYGLPDTLAGYTVIAVQTPENTICFHGDKQRLTLQATENTIDHFLTNADPAAITTALIQLGLADQFDHGYTFVGPGVTREQIIQQLQAFETNIRAAWGGVCLDRPLGHLELEPTFPEPIPYEYAS
;
A
#
# COMPACT_ATOMS: atom_id res chain seq x y z
N MET A 1 -53.79 17.37 -36.94
CA MET A 1 -54.20 16.87 -35.61
C MET A 1 -53.05 17.14 -34.64
N LYS A 2 -53.29 17.96 -33.61
CA LYS A 2 -52.26 18.46 -32.67
C LYS A 2 -52.33 17.60 -31.40
N MET A 3 -51.28 16.82 -31.12
CA MET A 3 -51.17 16.09 -29.86
C MET A 3 -50.59 17.01 -28.79
N LEU A 4 -51.38 17.32 -27.76
CA LEU A 4 -50.94 18.06 -26.59
C LEU A 4 -50.35 17.06 -25.59
N ALA A 5 -49.02 17.11 -25.41
CA ALA A 5 -48.32 16.32 -24.42
C ALA A 5 -48.69 16.81 -23.00
N HIS A 6 -49.31 15.93 -22.23
CA HIS A 6 -49.72 16.20 -20.86
C HIS A 6 -48.50 16.01 -19.94
N SER A 7 -47.93 17.13 -19.47
CA SER A 7 -46.82 17.13 -18.51
C SER A 7 -47.39 16.98 -17.11
N THR A 8 -47.15 15.85 -16.46
CA THR A 8 -47.50 15.64 -15.06
C THR A 8 -46.37 16.16 -14.16
N PRO A 9 -46.67 17.02 -13.17
CA PRO A 9 -45.65 17.55 -12.27
C PRO A 9 -45.11 16.44 -11.36
N LEU A 10 -43.79 16.29 -11.32
CA LEU A 10 -43.10 15.37 -10.41
C LEU A 10 -43.44 15.74 -8.95
N PRO A 11 -43.82 14.78 -8.09
CA PRO A 11 -44.19 15.06 -6.71
C PRO A 11 -42.97 15.56 -5.93
N VAL A 12 -43.11 16.73 -5.29
CA VAL A 12 -42.08 17.40 -4.48
C VAL A 12 -41.43 16.48 -3.42
N LYS A 13 -42.18 15.47 -2.94
CA LYS A 13 -41.66 14.45 -2.00
C LYS A 13 -40.56 13.56 -2.60
N LEU A 14 -40.58 13.31 -3.91
CA LEU A 14 -39.55 12.54 -4.61
C LEU A 14 -38.24 13.34 -4.71
N LEU A 15 -38.33 14.66 -4.97
CA LEU A 15 -37.18 15.56 -4.99
C LEU A 15 -36.48 15.63 -3.63
N ILE A 16 -37.24 15.72 -2.54
CA ILE A 16 -36.68 15.75 -1.18
C ILE A 16 -35.98 14.42 -0.84
N ALA A 17 -36.57 13.27 -1.21
CA ALA A 17 -35.97 11.97 -0.98
C ALA A 17 -34.65 11.78 -1.76
N VAL A 18 -34.58 12.26 -3.01
CA VAL A 18 -33.37 12.19 -3.83
C VAL A 18 -32.26 13.08 -3.26
N VAL A 19 -32.58 14.30 -2.81
CA VAL A 19 -31.59 15.20 -2.21
C VAL A 19 -31.04 14.63 -0.89
N LEU A 20 -31.89 14.01 -0.06
CA LEU A 20 -31.44 13.35 1.17
C LEU A 20 -30.53 12.15 0.89
N LEU A 21 -30.85 11.36 -0.14
CA LEU A 21 -30.05 10.19 -0.53
C LEU A 21 -28.66 10.59 -1.04
N VAL A 22 -28.58 11.65 -1.86
CA VAL A 22 -27.30 12.19 -2.36
C VAL A 22 -26.44 12.75 -1.22
N ALA A 23 -27.06 13.43 -0.25
CA ALA A 23 -26.34 13.93 0.93
C ALA A 23 -25.82 12.80 1.83
N LEU A 24 -26.58 11.69 1.97
CA LEU A 24 -26.14 10.52 2.73
C LEU A 24 -24.98 9.78 2.03
N LEU A 25 -25.00 9.69 0.70
CA LEU A 25 -23.94 9.08 -0.09
C LEU A 25 -22.63 9.88 -0.04
N GLY A 26 -22.70 11.22 0.04
CA GLY A 26 -21.53 12.09 0.11
C GLY A 26 -20.71 11.98 1.41
N MET A 27 -21.31 11.48 2.50
CA MET A 27 -20.61 11.33 3.79
C MET A 27 -19.84 10.00 3.92
N LEU A 28 -20.03 9.04 3.00
CA LEU A 28 -19.47 7.69 3.12
C LEU A 28 -18.11 7.50 2.44
N ALA A 29 -17.57 8.52 1.78
CA ALA A 29 -16.30 8.44 1.07
C ALA A 29 -15.31 9.47 1.62
N GLN A 30 -15.03 9.42 2.92
CA GLN A 30 -13.78 10.02 3.38
C GLN A 30 -12.64 9.12 2.88
N PRO A 31 -11.69 9.63 2.07
CA PRO A 31 -10.53 8.85 1.71
C PRO A 31 -9.80 8.51 3.00
N THR A 32 -9.81 7.24 3.37
CA THR A 32 -8.99 6.76 4.49
C THR A 32 -7.56 6.79 3.98
N THR A 33 -6.87 7.92 4.20
CA THR A 33 -5.44 8.02 3.94
C THR A 33 -4.75 6.97 4.81
N SER A 34 -4.20 5.95 4.15
CA SER A 34 -3.43 4.90 4.82
C SER A 34 -2.20 5.52 5.47
N SER A 35 -1.82 5.08 6.67
CA SER A 35 -0.55 5.48 7.30
C SER A 35 0.69 5.06 6.49
N TYR A 36 0.52 4.22 5.48
CA TYR A 36 1.56 3.79 4.54
C TYR A 36 1.60 4.64 3.26
N ASP A 37 0.74 5.64 3.10
CA ASP A 37 0.64 6.45 1.88
C ASP A 37 1.91 7.29 1.65
N PRO A 38 2.61 7.13 0.51
CA PRO A 38 3.83 7.88 0.20
C PRO A 38 3.67 9.40 0.28
N ALA A 39 2.50 9.93 -0.07
CA ALA A 39 2.24 11.37 -0.07
C ALA A 39 2.38 11.99 1.33
N LEU A 40 2.10 11.23 2.39
CA LEU A 40 2.26 11.69 3.78
C LEU A 40 3.73 11.94 4.15
N TYR A 41 4.65 11.32 3.42
CA TYR A 41 6.10 11.40 3.64
C TYR A 41 6.80 12.26 2.59
N GLY A 42 6.03 13.05 1.82
CA GLY A 42 6.56 13.91 0.77
C GLY A 42 7.07 13.17 -0.46
N LEU A 43 6.68 11.90 -0.63
CA LEU A 43 7.08 11.10 -1.79
C LEU A 43 6.03 11.14 -2.90
N PRO A 44 6.47 11.20 -4.17
CA PRO A 44 5.59 10.97 -5.30
C PRO A 44 5.13 9.49 -5.38
N ASP A 45 4.04 9.23 -6.09
CA ASP A 45 3.58 7.86 -6.37
C ASP A 45 4.57 7.07 -7.26
N THR A 46 5.49 7.75 -7.93
CA THR A 46 6.55 7.13 -8.74
C THR A 46 7.91 7.74 -8.42
N LEU A 47 8.91 6.90 -8.19
CA LEU A 47 10.25 7.29 -7.80
C LEU A 47 11.28 6.52 -8.64
N ALA A 48 12.11 7.25 -9.40
CA ALA A 48 13.10 6.65 -10.30
C ALA A 48 12.53 5.60 -11.29
N GLY A 49 11.27 5.78 -11.70
CA GLY A 49 10.57 4.84 -12.59
C GLY A 49 9.81 3.70 -11.87
N TYR A 50 10.01 3.54 -10.56
CA TYR A 50 9.28 2.55 -9.76
C TYR A 50 8.00 3.14 -9.16
N THR A 51 6.91 2.38 -9.12
CA THR A 51 5.72 2.78 -8.37
C THR A 51 5.98 2.60 -6.88
N VAL A 52 5.77 3.66 -6.10
CA VAL A 52 5.89 3.62 -4.63
C VAL A 52 4.59 3.06 -4.06
N ILE A 53 4.69 1.87 -3.50
CA ILE A 53 3.54 1.12 -3.00
C ILE A 53 3.23 1.52 -1.56
N ALA A 54 4.24 1.52 -0.70
CA ALA A 54 4.07 1.80 0.73
C ALA A 54 5.35 2.37 1.34
N VAL A 55 5.18 3.20 2.37
CA VAL A 55 6.25 3.67 3.26
C VAL A 55 6.09 3.04 4.64
N GLN A 56 7.09 2.27 5.05
CA GLN A 56 7.17 1.64 6.36
C GLN A 56 8.00 2.50 7.30
N THR A 57 7.50 2.71 8.51
CA THR A 57 8.11 3.53 9.55
C THR A 57 8.03 2.78 10.88
N PRO A 58 8.86 3.16 11.88
CA PRO A 58 8.75 2.60 13.23
C PRO A 58 7.37 2.80 13.87
N GLU A 59 6.66 3.87 13.49
CA GLU A 59 5.36 4.22 14.04
C GLU A 59 4.22 3.39 13.43
N ASN A 60 4.34 2.99 12.16
CA ASN A 60 3.27 2.32 11.42
C ASN A 60 3.55 0.83 11.11
N THR A 61 4.72 0.32 11.47
CA THR A 61 5.13 -1.07 11.20
C THR A 61 5.68 -1.71 12.47
N ILE A 62 4.97 -2.69 13.02
CA ILE A 62 5.46 -3.42 14.19
C ILE A 62 6.76 -4.16 13.86
N CYS A 63 7.68 -4.18 14.83
CA CYS A 63 8.98 -4.85 14.70
C CYS A 63 9.84 -4.33 13.56
N PHE A 64 9.59 -3.09 13.16
CA PHE A 64 10.48 -2.33 12.32
C PHE A 64 11.53 -1.64 13.19
N HIS A 65 12.74 -2.19 13.18
CA HIS A 65 13.86 -1.70 13.98
C HIS A 65 14.71 -0.76 13.12
N GLY A 66 14.59 0.55 13.37
CA GLY A 66 15.37 1.58 12.68
C GLY A 66 14.85 2.98 13.03
N ASP A 67 15.66 4.00 12.85
CA ASP A 67 15.26 5.41 12.87
C ASP A 67 14.89 5.93 11.47
N LYS A 68 15.08 5.08 10.45
CA LYS A 68 14.89 5.40 9.04
C LYS A 68 13.70 4.65 8.45
N GLN A 69 13.02 5.29 7.51
CA GLN A 69 11.88 4.76 6.77
C GLN A 69 12.34 3.72 5.72
N ARG A 70 11.47 2.80 5.34
CA ARG A 70 11.71 1.81 4.28
C ARG A 70 10.64 1.90 3.20
N LEU A 71 11.07 1.80 1.94
CA LEU A 71 10.18 1.82 0.79
C LEU A 71 9.83 0.40 0.33
N THR A 72 8.54 0.20 0.06
CA THR A 72 8.07 -0.90 -0.78
C THR A 72 7.79 -0.36 -2.17
N LEU A 73 8.48 -0.90 -3.17
CA LEU A 73 8.44 -0.47 -4.56
C LEU A 73 7.92 -1.60 -5.43
N GLN A 74 7.17 -1.29 -6.49
CA GLN A 74 6.76 -2.28 -7.47
C GLN A 74 7.79 -2.37 -8.60
N ALA A 75 8.15 -3.62 -8.94
CA ALA A 75 8.94 -3.93 -10.11
C ALA A 75 8.24 -3.44 -11.37
N THR A 76 8.99 -2.79 -12.25
CA THR A 76 8.49 -2.29 -13.53
C THR A 76 8.29 -3.39 -14.57
N GLU A 77 8.98 -4.51 -14.42
CA GLU A 77 8.98 -5.58 -15.40
C GLU A 77 8.09 -6.76 -15.02
N ASN A 78 7.67 -7.50 -16.04
CA ASN A 78 6.70 -8.59 -15.91
C ASN A 78 7.24 -9.80 -15.14
N THR A 79 8.57 -9.93 -15.02
CA THR A 79 9.21 -11.06 -14.31
C THR A 79 10.27 -10.57 -13.34
N ILE A 80 10.40 -11.27 -12.21
CA ILE A 80 11.38 -10.96 -11.17
C ILE A 80 12.82 -11.08 -11.72
N ASP A 81 13.11 -12.07 -12.57
CA ASP A 81 14.45 -12.26 -13.13
C ASP A 81 14.89 -11.07 -13.99
N HIS A 82 13.97 -10.53 -14.80
CA HIS A 82 14.26 -9.35 -15.61
C HIS A 82 14.45 -8.12 -14.73
N PHE A 83 13.59 -7.96 -13.73
CA PHE A 83 13.70 -6.88 -12.75
C PHE A 83 15.05 -6.93 -12.01
N LEU A 84 15.46 -8.08 -11.47
CA LEU A 84 16.72 -8.20 -10.73
C LEU A 84 17.96 -7.90 -11.60
N THR A 85 17.86 -8.14 -12.91
CA THR A 85 18.95 -7.85 -13.86
C THR A 85 19.06 -6.36 -14.19
N ASN A 86 17.94 -5.63 -14.18
CA ASN A 86 17.88 -4.23 -14.62
C ASN A 86 17.56 -3.23 -13.50
N ALA A 87 17.30 -3.71 -12.28
CA ALA A 87 17.03 -2.85 -11.14
C ALA A 87 18.22 -1.92 -10.90
N ASP A 88 17.93 -0.63 -10.72
CA ASP A 88 18.92 0.39 -10.40
C ASP A 88 18.60 1.03 -9.04
N PRO A 89 19.04 0.41 -7.92
CA PRO A 89 18.89 1.00 -6.59
C PRO A 89 19.60 2.34 -6.43
N ALA A 90 20.62 2.64 -7.25
CA ALA A 90 21.32 3.91 -7.19
C ALA A 90 20.46 5.05 -7.76
N ALA A 91 19.62 4.77 -8.76
CA ALA A 91 18.65 5.73 -9.27
C ALA A 91 17.61 6.12 -8.21
N ILE A 92 17.13 5.17 -7.39
CA ILE A 92 16.21 5.45 -6.26
C ILE A 92 16.88 6.39 -5.26
N THR A 93 18.12 6.06 -4.87
CA THR A 93 18.88 6.88 -3.91
C THR A 93 19.11 8.29 -4.45
N THR A 94 19.46 8.41 -5.74
CA THR A 94 19.64 9.70 -6.41
C THR A 94 18.35 10.52 -6.42
N ALA A 95 17.21 9.89 -6.70
CA ALA A 95 15.91 10.56 -6.65
C ALA A 95 15.56 11.03 -5.23
N LEU A 96 15.85 10.23 -4.19
CA LEU A 96 15.66 10.64 -2.80
C LEU A 96 16.57 11.82 -2.41
N ILE A 97 17.81 11.86 -2.90
CA ILE A 97 18.72 13.01 -2.70
C ILE A 97 18.13 14.27 -3.35
N GLN A 98 17.63 14.17 -4.58
CA GLN A 98 17.02 15.29 -5.30
C GLN A 98 15.77 15.83 -4.59
N LEU A 99 15.03 14.97 -3.90
CA LEU A 99 13.88 15.35 -3.07
C LEU A 99 14.28 15.87 -1.68
N GLY A 100 15.56 15.79 -1.29
CA GLY A 100 16.02 16.14 0.05
C GLY A 100 15.58 15.16 1.14
N LEU A 101 15.28 13.92 0.77
CA LEU A 101 14.75 12.88 1.66
C LEU A 101 15.75 11.77 1.99
N ALA A 102 16.94 11.78 1.37
CA ALA A 102 17.90 10.66 1.46
C ALA A 102 18.26 10.22 2.89
N ASP A 103 18.37 11.16 3.83
CA ASP A 103 18.71 10.85 5.23
C ASP A 103 17.57 10.17 6.00
N GLN A 104 16.33 10.30 5.52
CA GLN A 104 15.14 9.74 6.16
C GLN A 104 14.91 8.27 5.82
N PHE A 105 15.51 7.77 4.74
CA PHE A 105 15.29 6.42 4.25
C PHE A 105 16.51 5.52 4.46
N ASP A 106 16.25 4.27 4.82
CA ASP A 106 17.24 3.21 4.78
C ASP A 106 17.47 2.80 3.31
N HIS A 107 18.68 2.36 2.99
CA HIS A 107 19.03 1.85 1.67
C HIS A 107 18.42 0.46 1.39
N GLY A 108 17.83 -0.18 2.41
CA GLY A 108 17.05 -1.41 2.24
C GLY A 108 15.69 -1.14 1.62
N TYR A 109 15.53 -1.42 0.33
CA TYR A 109 14.25 -1.37 -0.40
C TYR A 109 13.60 -2.76 -0.48
N THR A 110 12.28 -2.82 -0.38
CA THR A 110 11.51 -4.03 -0.67
C THR A 110 10.89 -3.92 -2.05
N PHE A 111 11.09 -4.92 -2.91
CA PHE A 111 10.47 -4.97 -4.22
C PHE A 111 9.35 -6.00 -4.26
N VAL A 112 8.21 -5.61 -4.85
CA VAL A 112 7.05 -6.49 -5.08
C VAL A 112 6.83 -6.67 -6.57
N GLY A 113 6.27 -7.81 -6.96
CA GLY A 113 6.02 -8.14 -8.36
C GLY A 113 5.00 -7.21 -9.04
N PRO A 114 4.94 -7.26 -10.38
CA PRO A 114 3.94 -6.53 -11.16
C PRO A 114 2.53 -7.01 -10.81
N GLY A 115 1.56 -6.09 -10.79
CA GLY A 115 0.15 -6.40 -10.52
C GLY A 115 -0.21 -6.49 -9.03
N VAL A 116 0.77 -6.47 -8.13
CA VAL A 116 0.52 -6.33 -6.69
C VAL A 116 0.04 -4.90 -6.39
N THR A 117 -1.12 -4.76 -5.75
CA THR A 117 -1.70 -3.44 -5.46
C THR A 117 -1.26 -2.89 -4.10
N ARG A 118 -1.38 -1.57 -3.93
CA ARG A 118 -1.16 -0.89 -2.65
C ARG A 118 -2.02 -1.46 -1.53
N GLU A 119 -3.29 -1.71 -1.81
CA GLU A 119 -4.25 -2.24 -0.85
C GLU A 119 -3.86 -3.65 -0.40
N GLN A 120 -3.38 -4.50 -1.32
CA GLN A 120 -2.91 -5.84 -0.98
C GLN A 120 -1.70 -5.81 -0.04
N ILE A 121 -0.71 -4.97 -0.30
CA ILE A 121 0.46 -4.82 0.58
C ILE A 121 0.06 -4.26 1.94
N ILE A 122 -0.80 -3.24 1.98
CA ILE A 122 -1.31 -2.69 3.25
C ILE A 122 -2.03 -3.78 4.05
N GLN A 123 -2.89 -4.57 3.42
CA GLN A 123 -3.59 -5.67 4.09
C GLN A 123 -2.62 -6.73 4.62
N GLN A 124 -1.58 -7.08 3.86
CA GLN A 124 -0.56 -8.02 4.32
C GLN A 124 0.22 -7.49 5.52
N LEU A 125 0.62 -6.22 5.50
CA LEU A 125 1.31 -5.57 6.63
C LEU A 125 0.41 -5.57 7.87
N GLN A 126 -0.84 -5.13 7.74
CA GLN A 126 -1.80 -5.12 8.84
C GLN A 126 -2.09 -6.52 9.40
N ALA A 127 -2.18 -7.54 8.54
CA ALA A 127 -2.35 -8.92 8.95
C ALA A 127 -1.12 -9.43 9.72
N PHE A 128 0.08 -9.12 9.24
CA PHE A 128 1.32 -9.41 9.95
C PHE A 128 1.34 -8.76 11.34
N GLU A 129 1.01 -7.47 11.44
CA GLU A 129 0.96 -6.78 12.72
C GLU A 129 -0.03 -7.41 13.70
N THR A 130 -1.21 -7.77 13.21
CA THR A 130 -2.25 -8.43 14.01
C THR A 130 -1.75 -9.76 14.55
N ASN A 131 -1.09 -10.56 13.71
CA ASN A 131 -0.56 -11.87 14.08
C ASN A 131 0.57 -11.76 15.11
N ILE A 132 1.50 -10.83 14.93
CA ILE A 132 2.58 -10.60 15.91
C ILE A 132 2.02 -10.11 17.24
N ARG A 133 1.06 -9.18 17.22
CA ARG A 133 0.39 -8.72 18.45
C ARG A 133 -0.29 -9.87 19.18
N ALA A 134 -0.96 -10.77 18.45
CA ALA A 134 -1.66 -11.91 19.03
C ALA A 134 -0.70 -12.96 19.62
N ALA A 135 0.36 -13.32 18.90
CA ALA A 135 1.26 -14.40 19.33
C ALA A 135 2.32 -13.95 20.35
N TRP A 136 2.72 -12.67 20.35
CA TRP A 136 3.88 -12.18 21.12
C TRP A 136 3.51 -11.02 22.05
N GLY A 137 2.22 -10.72 22.22
CA GLY A 137 1.74 -9.59 23.02
C GLY A 137 2.20 -8.22 22.49
N GLY A 138 2.59 -8.15 21.21
CA GLY A 138 3.16 -6.95 20.59
C GLY A 138 4.61 -6.67 20.99
N VAL A 139 5.29 -7.62 21.64
CA VAL A 139 6.72 -7.51 21.96
C VAL A 139 7.54 -8.00 20.76
N CYS A 140 8.34 -7.10 20.20
CA CYS A 140 9.34 -7.46 19.21
C CYS A 140 10.55 -7.99 19.96
N LEU A 141 10.80 -9.30 19.87
CA LEU A 141 12.02 -9.85 20.45
C LEU A 141 13.20 -9.37 19.59
N ASP A 142 14.07 -8.53 20.15
CA ASP A 142 15.42 -8.19 19.66
C ASP A 142 16.34 -9.42 19.72
N ARG A 143 15.88 -10.58 19.23
CA ARG A 143 16.76 -11.74 19.13
C ARG A 143 17.58 -11.59 17.85
N PRO A 144 18.91 -11.50 17.94
CA PRO A 144 19.74 -11.67 16.75
C PRO A 144 19.34 -13.03 16.14
N LEU A 145 19.13 -13.06 14.82
CA LEU A 145 18.74 -14.24 14.04
C LEU A 145 19.85 -15.32 14.00
N GLY A 146 20.54 -15.55 15.11
CA GLY A 146 21.47 -16.65 15.32
C GLY A 146 20.99 -17.49 16.49
N HIS A 147 20.62 -18.75 16.22
CA HIS A 147 20.37 -19.82 17.20
C HIS A 147 19.00 -19.96 17.86
N LEU A 148 17.90 -19.64 17.17
CA LEU A 148 16.67 -20.39 17.40
C LEU A 148 16.16 -20.97 16.09
N GLU A 149 16.50 -22.23 15.91
CA GLU A 149 15.84 -23.18 15.01
C GLU A 149 14.43 -23.45 15.57
N LEU A 150 13.58 -22.44 15.50
CA LEU A 150 12.13 -22.63 15.54
C LEU A 150 11.69 -22.26 14.14
N GLU A 151 11.59 -23.27 13.27
CA GLU A 151 10.97 -23.12 11.95
C GLU A 151 9.58 -22.50 12.17
N PRO A 152 9.36 -21.21 11.85
CA PRO A 152 8.01 -20.75 11.70
C PRO A 152 7.50 -21.50 10.48
N THR A 153 6.46 -22.32 10.67
CA THR A 153 5.65 -22.85 9.58
C THR A 153 4.96 -21.65 8.90
N PHE A 154 5.72 -20.92 8.10
CA PHE A 154 5.17 -20.12 7.03
C PHE A 154 4.41 -21.10 6.14
N PRO A 155 3.14 -20.82 5.80
CA PRO A 155 2.52 -21.55 4.70
C PRO A 155 3.46 -21.42 3.51
N GLU A 156 3.84 -22.56 2.93
CA GLU A 156 4.72 -22.58 1.77
C GLU A 156 4.19 -21.57 0.74
N PRO A 157 5.07 -20.74 0.14
CA PRO A 157 4.64 -19.88 -0.95
C PRO A 157 3.95 -20.75 -1.98
N ILE A 158 2.71 -20.39 -2.31
CA ILE A 158 1.93 -21.09 -3.33
C ILE A 158 2.81 -21.15 -4.58
N PRO A 159 3.18 -22.34 -5.07
CA PRO A 159 4.05 -22.44 -6.22
C PRO A 159 3.37 -21.71 -7.38
N TYR A 160 4.08 -20.75 -7.96
CA TYR A 160 3.69 -20.11 -9.21
C TYR A 160 3.77 -21.18 -10.30
N GLU A 161 2.69 -21.93 -10.50
CA GLU A 161 2.53 -22.74 -11.70
C GLU A 161 2.48 -21.78 -12.88
N TYR A 162 3.52 -21.87 -13.72
CA TYR A 162 3.67 -21.12 -14.95
C TYR A 162 2.45 -21.36 -15.86
N ALA A 163 1.53 -20.40 -15.91
CA ALA A 163 0.59 -20.29 -17.02
C ALA A 163 1.38 -19.78 -18.24
N SER A 164 1.71 -20.73 -19.12
CA SER A 164 2.22 -20.48 -20.48
C SER A 164 1.10 -20.00 -21.40
#